data_AF-A0A1V5YGB4-F1
#
_entry.id   AF-A0A1V5YGB4-F1
#
_cell.length_a   1.000
_cell.length_b   1.000
_cell.length_c   1.000
_cell.angle_alpha   90.00
_cell.angle_beta   90.00
_cell.angle_gamma   90.00
#
_symmetry.space_group_name_H-M   'P 1'
#
loop_
_entity.id
_entity.type
_entity.pdbx_description
1 polymer ?
#
loop_
_entity_poly.entity_id
_entity_poly.type
_entity_poly.pdbx_seq_one_letter_code
_entity_poly.pdbx_strand_id
1 'polypeptide(L)' 'MKLEQLQKILRTTNIAKMARETGLAKHTIHRIARGEAKAPTYRTVKTILDYLASQDAPK' A
#
# COMPACT_ATOMS: atom_id res chain seq x y z
N MET A 1 -12.36 3.73 -2.74
CA MET A 1 -11.59 2.61 -3.32
C MET A 1 -11.87 1.34 -2.52
N LYS A 2 -12.16 0.21 -3.17
CA LYS A 2 -12.37 -1.07 -2.47
C LYS A 2 -11.02 -1.71 -2.10
N LEU A 3 -10.96 -2.49 -1.01
CA LEU A 3 -9.73 -3.16 -0.57
C LEU A 3 -9.11 -4.05 -1.67
N GLU A 4 -9.95 -4.71 -2.49
CA GLU A 4 -9.51 -5.51 -3.62
C GLU A 4 -8.80 -4.70 -4.72
N GLN A 5 -9.20 -3.44 -4.95
CA GLN A 5 -8.51 -2.56 -5.89
C GLN A 5 -7.13 -2.19 -5.35
N LEU A 6 -7.03 -1.90 -4.04
CA LEU A 6 -5.75 -1.63 -3.39
C LEU A 6 -4.79 -2.82 -3.55
N GLN A 7 -5.30 -4.04 -3.36
CA GLN A 7 -4.51 -5.27 -3.53
C GLN A 7 -3.94 -5.40 -4.94
N LYS A 8 -4.73 -5.11 -5.97
CA LYS A 8 -4.27 -5.15 -7.37
C LYS A 8 -3.14 -4.16 -7.62
N ILE A 9 -3.29 -2.92 -7.16
CA ILE A 9 -2.25 -1.88 -7.31
C ILE A 9 -0.97 -2.28 -6.55
N LEU A 10 -1.12 -2.80 -5.33
CA LEU A 10 0.03 -3.22 -4.52
C LEU A 10 0.82 -4.38 -5.14
N ARG A 11 0.20 -5.24 -5.94
CA ARG A 11 0.88 -6.33 -6.66
C ARG A 11 1.81 -5.85 -7.77
N THR A 12 1.53 -4.70 -8.36
CA THR A 12 2.35 -4.09 -9.42
C THR A 12 3.28 -2.99 -8.91
N THR A 13 3.13 -2.59 -7.64
CA THR A 13 3.95 -1.54 -7.02
C THR A 13 5.25 -2.11 -6.44
N ASN A 14 6.34 -1.34 -6.48
CA ASN A 14 7.58 -1.70 -5.78
C ASN A 14 7.41 -1.56 -4.25
N ILE A 15 6.99 -2.64 -3.60
CA ILE A 15 6.72 -2.69 -2.15
C ILE A 15 7.98 -2.35 -1.33
N ALA A 16 9.19 -2.71 -1.79
CA ALA A 16 10.42 -2.41 -1.07
C ALA A 16 10.76 -0.92 -1.09
N LYS A 17 10.42 -0.20 -2.17
CA LYS A 17 10.52 1.26 -2.23
C LYS A 17 9.47 1.91 -1.34
N MET A 18 8.21 1.50 -1.47
CA MET A 18 7.10 1.99 -0.64
C MET A 18 7.38 1.84 0.85
N ALA A 19 7.85 0.68 1.30
CA ALA A 19 8.19 0.44 2.70
C ALA A 19 9.23 1.43 3.24
N ARG A 20 10.24 1.77 2.42
CA ARG A 20 11.28 2.75 2.79
C ARG A 20 10.73 4.17 2.88
N GLU A 21 9.90 4.58 1.91
CA GLU A 21 9.38 5.95 1.86
C GLU A 21 8.25 6.20 2.86
N THR A 22 7.43 5.17 3.15
CA THR A 22 6.30 5.28 4.08
C THR A 22 6.63 4.90 5.52
N GLY A 23 7.77 4.25 5.75
CA GLY A 23 8.12 3.66 7.05
C GLY A 23 7.28 2.43 7.44
N LEU A 24 6.38 1.95 6.57
CA LEU A 24 5.59 0.76 6.83
C LEU A 24 6.45 -0.51 6.69
N ALA A 25 6.21 -1.49 7.56
CA ALA A 25 6.92 -2.76 7.47
C ALA A 25 6.55 -3.50 6.17
N LYS A 26 7.57 -3.96 5.43
CA LYS A 26 7.42 -4.64 4.13
C LYS A 26 6.47 -5.84 4.20
N HIS A 27 6.56 -6.64 5.28
CA HIS A 27 5.70 -7.80 5.49
C HIS A 27 4.22 -7.40 5.63
N THR A 28 3.93 -6.27 6.28
CA THR A 28 2.56 -5.74 6.42
C THR A 28 1.97 -5.40 5.05
N ILE A 29 2.73 -4.69 4.21
CA ILE A 29 2.27 -4.33 2.86
C ILE A 29 2.05 -5.61 2.01
N HIS A 30 2.94 -6.60 2.10
CA HIS A 30 2.76 -7.88 1.41
C HIS A 30 1.50 -8.63 1.87
N ARG A 31 1.24 -8.70 3.17
CA ARG A 31 0.02 -9.31 3.71
C ARG A 31 -1.24 -8.62 3.20
N ILE A 32 -1.22 -7.28 3.11
CA ILE A 32 -2.32 -6.51 2.52
C ILE A 32 -2.47 -6.88 1.04
N ALA A 33 -1.40 -6.84 0.25
CA ALA A 33 -1.40 -7.14 -1.19
C ALA A 33 -1.91 -8.55 -1.53
N ARG A 34 -1.68 -9.52 -0.64
CA ARG A 34 -2.15 -10.91 -0.75
C ARG A 34 -3.58 -11.13 -0.22
N GLY A 35 -4.16 -10.16 0.48
CA GLY A 35 -5.46 -10.31 1.14
C GLY A 35 -5.40 -11.09 2.46
N GLU A 36 -4.20 -11.36 2.98
CA GLU A 36 -3.98 -12.03 4.27
C GLU A 36 -4.21 -11.09 5.47
N ALA A 37 -4.26 -9.78 5.23
CA ALA A 37 -4.62 -8.78 6.21
C ALA A 37 -6.15 -8.65 6.30
N LYS A 38 -6.77 -9.32 7.29
CA LYS A 38 -8.23 -9.29 7.51
C LYS A 38 -8.77 -7.90 7.83
N ALA A 39 -8.00 -7.08 8.56
CA ALA A 39 -8.39 -5.72 8.96
C ALA A 39 -7.14 -4.83 9.11
N PRO A 40 -6.56 -4.34 8.01
CA PRO A 40 -5.51 -3.34 8.11
C PRO A 40 -6.04 -2.06 8.77
N THR A 41 -5.23 -1.42 9.60
CA THR A 41 -5.65 -0.19 10.28
C THR A 41 -5.91 0.92 9.27
N TYR A 42 -6.85 1.82 9.57
CA TYR A 42 -7.14 2.99 8.73
C TYR A 42 -5.87 3.78 8.43
N ARG A 43 -5.01 3.99 9.43
CA ARG A 43 -3.73 4.71 9.27
C ARG A 43 -2.83 4.04 8.23
N THR A 44 -2.68 2.71 8.29
CA THR A 44 -1.88 1.96 7.30
C THR A 44 -2.44 2.12 5.89
N VAL A 45 -3.76 1.98 5.73
CA VAL A 45 -4.41 2.13 4.42
C VAL A 45 -4.24 3.56 3.89
N LYS A 46 -4.47 4.57 4.73
CA LYS A 46 -4.30 5.98 4.36
C LYS A 46 -2.87 6.28 3.94
N THR A 47 -1.86 5.83 4.69
CA THR A 47 -0.45 6.04 4.34
C THR A 47 -0.10 5.42 2.97
N ILE A 48 -0.62 4.24 2.66
CA ILE A 48 -0.41 3.60 1.35
C ILE A 48 -1.08 4.43 0.24
N LEU A 49 -2.31 4.89 0.46
CA LEU A 49 -3.04 5.72 -0.51
C LEU A 49 -2.34 7.05 -0.77
N ASP A 50 -1.91 7.74 0.29
CA ASP A 50 -1.19 9.02 0.21
C ASP A 50 0.10 8.86 -0.62
N TYR A 51 0.85 7.77 -0.39
CA TYR A 51 2.02 7.43 -1.21
C TYR A 51 1.66 7.19 -2.67
N LEU A 52 0.62 6.42 -2.95
CA LEU A 52 0.22 6.13 -4.34
C LEU A 52 -0.20 7.41 -5.07
N ALA A 53 -0.96 8.29 -4.41
CA ALA A 53 -1.35 9.57 -4.96
C ALA A 53 -0.14 10.49 -5.23
N SER A 54 0.90 10.44 -4.39
CA SER A 54 2.11 11.23 -4.62
C SER A 54 2.97 10.73 -5.78
N GLN A 55 2.84 9.47 -6.20
CA GLN A 55 3.53 8.95 -7.38
C GLN A 55 2.78 9.26 -8.69
N ASP A 56 1.47 9.47 -8.62
CA ASP A 56 0.60 9.79 -9.77
C ASP A 56 0.52 11.30 -10.08
N ALA A 57 0.99 12.14 -9.15
CA ALA A 57 1.06 13.59 -9.39
C ALA A 57 2.02 13.88 -10.56
N PRO A 58 1.58 14.63 -11.59
CA PRO A 58 2.47 15.05 -12.66
C PRO A 58 3.60 15.89 -12.05
N LYS A 59 4.84 15.52 -12.38
CA LYS A 59 6.02 16.31 -12.05
C LYS A 59 5.99 17.66 -12.73
#